data_AF-A0A7V9SK67-F1
#
_entry.id   AF-A0A7V9SK67-F1
#
_cell.length_a   1.000
_cell.length_b   1.000
_cell.length_c   1.000
_cell.angle_alpha   90.00
_cell.angle_beta   90.00
_cell.angle_gamma   90.00
#
_symmetry.space_group_name_H-M   'P 1'
#
loop_
_entity.id
_entity.type
_entity.pdbx_description
1 polymer ?
#
loop_
_entity_poly.entity_id
_entity_poly.type
_entity_poly.pdbx_seq_one_letter_code
_entity_poly.pdbx_strand_id
1 'polypeptide(L)'
;MLYEQVPGAILPATTFVLRAQGDVDVPALIAAARSTLARDAPRLAVSRVSTLQMVFDEAVGPAGQVVTLVSLLAVLALVLGAIGVYGMISHFVTRRTREYGIRIALGLPPAQVVTHVLGRGLRLVALGVVAGIAAALASTRLLASLLHDVSATDLPALAGAVTALLLAGSLAAVIPARRASRTDPAVVLREQ
;
A
#
# COMPACT_ATOMS: atom_id res chain seq x y z
N MET A 1 32.50 -6.49 12.84
CA MET A 1 33.02 -7.36 11.78
C MET A 1 32.92 -6.58 10.47
N LEU A 2 34.05 -5.98 10.08
CA LEU A 2 34.19 -5.14 8.88
C LEU A 2 34.10 -6.01 7.62
N TYR A 3 33.20 -5.65 6.70
CA TYR A 3 33.33 -6.07 5.30
C TYR A 3 34.05 -4.95 4.57
N GLU A 4 35.38 -5.05 4.55
CA GLU A 4 36.23 -4.17 3.78
C GLU A 4 35.94 -4.44 2.30
N GLN A 5 35.30 -3.48 1.63
CA GLN A 5 35.28 -3.43 0.17
C GLN A 5 36.73 -3.28 -0.31
N VAL A 6 37.35 -4.39 -0.72
CA VAL A 6 38.63 -4.35 -1.41
C VAL A 6 38.40 -3.71 -2.79
N PRO A 7 38.94 -2.51 -3.07
CA PRO A 7 38.84 -1.90 -4.38
C PRO A 7 39.89 -2.51 -5.29
N GLY A 8 39.48 -3.07 -6.43
CA GLY A 8 40.36 -3.16 -7.60
C GLY A 8 41.13 -4.46 -7.85
N ALA A 9 40.74 -5.61 -7.30
CA ALA A 9 41.23 -6.91 -7.81
C ALA A 9 40.18 -7.52 -8.75
N ILE A 10 40.19 -7.11 -10.02
CA ILE A 10 39.48 -7.83 -11.09
C ILE A 10 40.26 -9.12 -11.36
N LEU A 11 40.18 -10.08 -10.44
CA LEU A 11 40.36 -11.46 -10.86
C LEU A 11 39.27 -11.72 -11.90
N PRO A 12 39.59 -12.28 -13.08
CA PRO A 12 38.56 -12.66 -14.04
C PRO A 12 37.65 -13.72 -13.40
N ALA A 13 36.58 -13.25 -12.74
CA ALA A 13 35.59 -14.09 -12.11
C ALA A 13 34.71 -14.63 -13.23
N THR A 14 34.97 -15.86 -13.64
CA THR A 14 34.08 -16.54 -14.59
C THR A 14 32.89 -17.07 -13.80
N THR A 15 31.74 -16.41 -13.96
CA THR A 15 30.50 -16.86 -13.33
C THR A 15 29.86 -17.94 -14.19
N PHE A 16 29.71 -19.14 -13.63
CA PHE A 16 28.97 -20.22 -14.26
C PHE A 16 27.59 -20.33 -13.64
N VAL A 17 26.54 -20.20 -14.45
CA VAL A 17 25.15 -20.41 -14.02
C VAL A 17 24.75 -21.82 -14.39
N LEU A 18 24.49 -22.63 -13.37
CA LEU A 18 24.03 -24.00 -13.53
C LEU A 18 22.51 -24.03 -13.30
N ARG A 19 21.76 -24.45 -14.32
CA ARG A 19 20.32 -24.72 -14.21
C ARG A 19 20.13 -26.23 -14.19
N ALA A 20 19.63 -26.77 -13.09
CA ALA A 20 19.10 -28.14 -13.07
C ALA A 20 17.63 -28.14 -13.53
N GLN A 21 17.24 -29.15 -14.30
CA GLN A 21 15.84 -29.45 -14.57
C GLN A 21 15.42 -30.62 -13.67
N GLY A 22 14.45 -30.39 -12.78
CA GLY A 22 13.92 -31.39 -11.83
C GLY A 22 14.20 -31.09 -10.36
N ASP A 23 13.63 -31.89 -9.47
CA ASP A 23 13.81 -31.82 -8.01
C ASP A 23 15.14 -32.48 -7.61
N VAL A 24 16.23 -31.86 -8.03
CA VAL A 24 17.59 -32.33 -7.74
C VAL A 24 18.10 -31.60 -6.50
N ASP A 25 18.57 -32.37 -5.52
CA ASP A 25 19.20 -31.84 -4.32
C ASP A 25 20.34 -30.87 -4.68
N VAL A 26 20.12 -29.59 -4.40
CA VAL A 26 21.07 -28.49 -4.67
C VAL A 26 22.48 -28.78 -4.10
N PRO A 27 22.63 -29.33 -2.88
CA PRO A 27 23.95 -29.71 -2.36
C PRO A 27 24.65 -30.80 -3.19
N ALA A 28 23.89 -31.78 -3.69
CA ALA A 28 24.42 -32.87 -4.50
C ALA A 28 24.86 -32.39 -5.88
N LEU A 29 24.10 -31.46 -6.50
CA LEU A 29 24.47 -30.82 -7.76
C LEU A 29 25.75 -29.98 -7.63
N ILE A 30 25.90 -29.24 -6.52
CA ILE A 30 27.10 -28.45 -6.23
C ILE A 30 28.31 -29.37 -6.03
N ALA A 31 28.15 -30.47 -5.31
CA ALA A 31 29.21 -31.45 -5.09
C ALA A 31 29.64 -32.11 -6.41
N ALA A 32 28.70 -32.49 -7.27
CA ALA A 32 28.97 -33.03 -8.60
C ALA A 32 29.73 -32.02 -9.47
N ALA A 33 29.27 -30.76 -9.54
CA ALA A 33 29.94 -29.70 -10.28
C ALA A 33 31.37 -29.42 -9.77
N ARG A 34 31.56 -29.37 -8.45
CA ARG A 34 32.89 -29.21 -7.83
C ARG A 34 33.82 -30.37 -8.20
N SER A 35 33.32 -31.61 -8.19
CA SER A 35 34.12 -32.79 -8.53
C SER A 35 34.56 -32.83 -10.01
N THR A 36 33.77 -32.24 -10.91
CA THR A 36 34.13 -32.12 -12.34
C THR A 36 35.13 -31.00 -12.55
N LEU A 37 34.92 -29.83 -11.94
CA LEU A 37 35.88 -28.72 -11.99
C LEU A 37 37.24 -29.08 -11.37
N ALA A 38 37.26 -29.84 -10.27
CA ALA A 38 38.49 -30.28 -9.63
C ALA A 38 39.31 -31.24 -10.52
N ARG A 39 38.65 -31.98 -11.40
CA ARG A 39 39.29 -32.91 -12.35
C ARG A 39 39.81 -32.20 -13.60
N ASP A 40 38.99 -31.33 -14.20
CA ASP A 40 39.31 -30.74 -15.51
C ASP A 40 40.02 -29.37 -15.42
N ALA A 41 39.92 -28.66 -14.30
CA ALA A 41 40.48 -27.33 -14.12
C ALA A 41 41.01 -27.06 -12.70
N PRO A 42 42.09 -27.75 -12.26
CA PRO A 42 42.62 -27.68 -10.89
C PRO A 42 43.16 -26.30 -10.47
N ARG A 43 43.30 -25.35 -11.40
CA ARG A 43 43.73 -23.96 -11.12
C ARG A 43 42.58 -23.01 -10.77
N LEU A 44 41.32 -23.45 -10.88
CA LEU A 44 40.15 -22.63 -10.57
C LEU A 44 39.66 -22.93 -9.15
N ALA A 45 39.83 -21.97 -8.24
CA ALA A 45 39.28 -22.05 -6.90
C ALA A 45 37.80 -21.60 -6.91
N VAL A 46 36.89 -22.45 -6.47
CA VAL A 46 35.47 -22.09 -6.30
C VAL A 46 35.34 -21.18 -5.08
N SER A 47 35.31 -19.87 -5.31
CA SER A 47 35.28 -18.86 -4.24
C SER A 47 33.92 -18.72 -3.57
N ARG A 48 32.82 -18.79 -4.32
CA ARG A 48 31.46 -18.61 -3.80
C ARG A 48 30.48 -19.50 -4.55
N VAL A 49 29.66 -20.23 -3.80
CA VAL A 49 28.51 -20.96 -4.34
C VAL A 49 27.27 -20.34 -3.72
N SER A 50 26.46 -19.70 -4.54
CA SER A 50 25.21 -19.09 -4.13
C SER A 50 24.08 -19.69 -4.94
N THR A 51 23.00 -20.08 -4.27
CA THR A 51 21.77 -20.44 -4.97
C THR A 51 21.13 -19.16 -5.49
N LEU A 52 20.37 -19.26 -6.58
CA LEU A 52 19.63 -18.11 -7.09
C LEU A 52 18.65 -17.56 -6.03
N GLN A 53 18.13 -18.43 -5.16
CA GLN A 53 17.31 -18.08 -4.01
C GLN A 53 18.06 -17.20 -3.01
N MET A 54 19.30 -17.54 -2.63
CA MET A 54 20.11 -16.72 -1.72
C MET A 54 20.44 -15.35 -2.31
N VAL A 55 20.71 -15.28 -3.61
CA VAL A 55 20.93 -13.99 -4.30
C VAL A 55 19.64 -13.17 -4.32
N PHE A 56 18.49 -13.81 -4.48
CA PHE A 56 17.19 -13.16 -4.43
C PHE A 56 16.85 -12.67 -3.01
N ASP A 57 17.08 -13.48 -1.98
CA ASP A 57 16.86 -13.11 -0.59
C ASP A 57 17.82 -11.99 -0.13
N GLU A 58 19.05 -11.95 -0.63
CA GLU A 58 20.01 -10.89 -0.33
C GLU A 58 19.69 -9.59 -1.08
N ALA A 59 19.16 -9.67 -2.30
CA ALA A 59 18.74 -8.52 -3.10
C ALA A 59 17.38 -7.96 -2.66
N VAL A 60 16.42 -8.83 -2.32
CA VAL A 60 15.04 -8.47 -1.98
C VAL A 60 14.84 -8.34 -0.46
N GLY A 61 15.63 -9.03 0.37
CA GLY A 61 15.51 -9.01 1.83
C GLY A 61 15.50 -7.60 2.44
N PRO A 62 16.43 -6.71 2.07
CA PRO A 62 16.42 -5.32 2.55
C PRO A 62 15.23 -4.51 2.00
N ALA A 63 14.88 -4.70 0.73
CA ALA A 63 13.79 -3.97 0.06
C ALA A 63 12.40 -4.39 0.60
N GLY A 64 12.19 -5.67 0.86
CA GLY A 64 10.94 -6.22 1.39
C GLY A 64 10.62 -5.73 2.80
N GLN A 65 11.65 -5.50 3.63
CA GLN A 65 11.47 -4.97 4.98
C GLN A 65 10.97 -3.51 4.94
N VAL A 66 11.49 -2.69 4.01
CA VAL A 66 11.01 -1.32 3.78
C VAL A 66 9.55 -1.32 3.29
N VAL A 67 9.20 -2.19 2.34
CA VAL A 67 7.82 -2.31 1.84
C VAL A 67 6.86 -2.68 2.96
N THR A 68 7.26 -3.58 3.88
CA THR A 68 6.44 -3.97 5.03
C THR A 68 6.16 -2.77 5.95
N LEU A 69 7.18 -1.99 6.30
CA LEU A 69 7.02 -0.79 7.12
C LEU A 69 6.13 0.27 6.44
N VAL A 70 6.37 0.52 5.14
CA VAL A 70 5.56 1.46 4.34
C VAL A 70 4.10 0.98 4.27
N SER A 71 3.86 -0.32 4.10
CA SER A 71 2.51 -0.89 4.09
C SER A 71 1.79 -0.68 5.42
N LEU A 72 2.49 -0.84 6.55
CA LEU A 72 1.92 -0.62 7.87
C LEU A 72 1.55 0.86 8.07
N LEU A 73 2.44 1.77 7.67
CA LEU A 73 2.20 3.21 7.72
C LEU A 73 1.03 3.62 6.81
N ALA A 74 0.93 3.03 5.62
CA ALA A 74 -0.18 3.28 4.71
C ALA A 74 -1.52 2.84 5.32
N VAL A 75 -1.57 1.69 5.98
CA VAL A 75 -2.77 1.23 6.71
C VAL A 75 -3.12 2.18 7.84
N LEU A 76 -2.14 2.61 8.66
CA LEU A 76 -2.37 3.58 9.73
C LEU A 76 -2.88 4.93 9.19
N ALA A 77 -2.29 5.43 8.11
CA ALA A 77 -2.73 6.65 7.45
C ALA A 77 -4.16 6.52 6.91
N LEU A 78 -4.51 5.37 6.35
CA LEU A 78 -5.86 5.07 5.88
C LEU A 78 -6.88 5.07 7.03
N VAL A 79 -6.54 4.44 8.16
CA VAL A 79 -7.37 4.43 9.38
C VAL A 79 -7.55 5.86 9.90
N LEU A 80 -6.47 6.65 10.00
CA LEU A 80 -6.53 8.02 10.47
C LEU A 80 -7.37 8.90 9.52
N GLY A 81 -7.24 8.71 8.21
CA GLY A 81 -8.07 9.37 7.20
C GLY A 81 -9.54 9.00 7.36
N ALA A 82 -9.86 7.73 7.57
CA ALA A 82 -11.22 7.28 7.82
C ALA A 82 -11.82 7.89 9.10
N ILE A 83 -11.03 8.01 10.18
CA ILE A 83 -11.43 8.71 11.41
C ILE A 83 -11.71 10.19 11.12
N GLY A 84 -10.86 10.86 10.33
CA GLY A 84 -11.06 12.25 9.93
C GLY A 84 -12.35 12.45 9.13
N VAL A 85 -12.63 11.58 8.16
CA VAL A 85 -13.89 11.58 7.39
C VAL A 85 -15.08 11.36 8.31
N TYR A 86 -15.03 10.38 9.20
CA TYR A 86 -16.08 10.13 10.20
C TYR A 86 -16.32 11.38 11.06
N GLY A 87 -15.26 11.97 11.63
CA GLY A 87 -15.35 13.14 12.50
C GLY A 87 -15.96 14.35 11.78
N MET A 88 -15.51 14.62 10.56
CA MET A 88 -16.03 15.73 9.76
C MET A 88 -17.51 15.52 9.40
N ILE A 89 -17.90 14.34 8.93
CA ILE A 89 -19.30 14.05 8.58
C ILE A 89 -20.18 14.05 9.84
N SER A 90 -19.72 13.45 10.94
CA SER A 90 -20.43 13.45 12.22
C SER A 90 -20.68 14.88 12.70
N HIS A 91 -19.68 15.76 12.63
CA HIS A 91 -19.84 17.17 12.98
C HIS A 91 -20.86 17.89 12.09
N PHE A 92 -20.82 17.63 10.77
CA PHE A 92 -21.81 18.18 9.84
C PHE A 92 -23.23 17.70 10.12
N VAL A 93 -23.40 16.43 10.48
CA VAL A 93 -24.69 15.86 10.86
C VAL A 93 -25.20 16.53 12.13
N THR A 94 -24.38 16.60 13.19
CA THR A 94 -24.77 17.20 14.47
C THR A 94 -25.22 18.67 14.33
N ARG A 95 -24.54 19.46 13.48
CA ARG A 95 -24.94 20.84 13.20
C ARG A 95 -26.25 20.98 12.44
N ARG A 96 -26.70 19.93 11.75
CA ARG A 96 -27.90 19.92 10.89
C ARG A 96 -29.01 19.01 11.41
N THR A 97 -28.85 18.44 12.59
CA THR A 97 -29.83 17.56 13.24
C THR A 97 -31.22 18.19 13.27
N ARG A 98 -31.32 19.50 13.56
CA ARG A 98 -32.60 20.23 13.59
C ARG A 98 -33.27 20.33 12.22
N GLU A 99 -32.50 20.66 11.17
CA GLU A 99 -33.02 20.73 9.80
C GLU A 99 -33.51 19.36 9.32
N TYR A 100 -32.74 18.30 9.61
CA TYR A 100 -33.13 16.93 9.25
C TYR A 100 -34.36 16.48 10.04
N GLY A 101 -34.45 16.77 11.35
CA GLY A 101 -35.62 16.47 12.18
C GLY A 101 -36.90 17.16 11.70
N ILE A 102 -36.83 18.46 11.37
CA ILE A 102 -37.97 19.20 10.82
C ILE A 102 -38.40 18.61 9.47
N ARG A 103 -37.45 18.33 8.57
CA ARG A 103 -37.78 17.74 7.25
C ARG A 103 -38.40 16.35 7.37
N ILE A 104 -37.91 15.52 8.28
CA ILE A 104 -38.49 14.19 8.56
C ILE A 104 -39.92 14.34 9.10
N ALA A 105 -40.16 15.29 10.02
CA ALA A 105 -41.50 15.58 10.53
C ALA A 105 -42.47 16.08 9.44
N LEU A 106 -41.95 16.76 8.42
CA LEU A 106 -42.70 17.20 7.23
C LEU A 106 -42.88 16.08 6.17
N GLY A 107 -42.42 14.85 6.45
CA GLY A 107 -42.60 13.69 5.58
C GLY A 107 -41.40 13.32 4.71
N LEU A 108 -40.22 13.92 4.92
CA LEU A 108 -39.00 13.54 4.21
C LEU A 108 -38.59 12.10 4.61
N PRO A 109 -38.43 11.17 3.66
CA PRO A 109 -38.07 9.80 3.99
C PRO A 109 -36.63 9.72 4.54
N PRO A 110 -36.37 8.93 5.59
CA PRO A 110 -35.04 8.81 6.21
C PRO A 110 -33.92 8.40 5.23
N ALA A 111 -34.27 7.63 4.18
CA ALA A 111 -33.34 7.23 3.13
C ALA A 111 -32.80 8.41 2.29
N GLN A 112 -33.58 9.49 2.11
CA GLN A 112 -33.10 10.70 1.44
C GLN A 112 -32.07 11.45 2.29
N VAL A 113 -32.18 11.39 3.63
CA VAL A 113 -31.15 11.96 4.52
C VAL A 113 -29.85 11.18 4.39
N VAL A 114 -29.93 9.84 4.39
CA VAL A 114 -28.76 8.96 4.22
C VAL A 114 -28.02 9.27 2.91
N THR A 115 -28.73 9.32 1.78
CA THR A 115 -28.12 9.61 0.47
C THR A 115 -27.51 11.02 0.41
N HIS A 116 -28.14 12.02 1.03
CA HIS A 116 -27.59 13.37 1.09
C HIS A 116 -26.30 13.45 1.91
N VAL A 117 -26.23 12.72 3.04
CA VAL A 117 -25.04 12.64 3.89
C VAL A 117 -23.92 11.85 3.21
N LEU A 118 -24.23 10.68 2.63
CA LEU A 118 -23.25 9.88 1.88
C LEU A 118 -22.70 10.64 0.68
N GLY A 119 -23.54 11.31 -0.11
CA GLY A 119 -23.09 12.10 -1.26
C GLY A 119 -22.09 13.18 -0.88
N ARG A 120 -22.23 13.75 0.33
CA ARG A 120 -21.29 14.74 0.86
C ARG A 120 -19.97 14.11 1.30
N GLY A 121 -20.04 12.96 1.97
CA GLY A 121 -18.85 12.16 2.30
C GLY A 121 -18.08 11.76 1.05
N LEU A 122 -18.78 11.24 0.04
CA LEU A 122 -18.19 10.83 -1.25
C LEU A 122 -17.52 12.00 -1.98
N ARG A 123 -18.13 13.19 -2.00
CA ARG A 123 -17.49 14.39 -2.60
C ARG A 123 -16.18 14.74 -1.89
N LEU A 124 -16.16 14.65 -0.56
CA LEU A 124 -14.98 14.97 0.23
C LEU A 124 -13.85 13.96 -0.02
N VAL A 125 -14.20 12.67 -0.07
CA VAL A 125 -13.26 11.59 -0.44
C VAL A 125 -12.76 11.77 -1.87
N ALA A 126 -13.63 12.08 -2.82
CA ALA A 126 -13.26 12.29 -4.23
C ALA A 126 -12.27 13.45 -4.40
N LEU A 127 -12.48 14.57 -3.70
CA LEU A 127 -11.52 15.69 -3.70
C LEU A 127 -10.17 15.26 -3.11
N GLY A 128 -10.18 14.50 -2.02
CA GLY A 128 -8.96 13.94 -1.43
C GLY A 128 -8.23 12.99 -2.39
N VAL A 129 -8.96 12.16 -3.13
CA VAL A 129 -8.40 11.25 -4.14
C VAL A 129 -7.74 12.03 -5.27
N VAL A 130 -8.40 13.05 -5.82
CA VAL A 130 -7.83 13.88 -6.89
C VAL A 130 -6.55 14.57 -6.42
N ALA A 131 -6.57 15.17 -5.23
CA ALA A 131 -5.40 15.80 -4.63
C ALA A 131 -4.27 14.79 -4.37
N GLY A 132 -4.60 13.60 -3.88
CA GLY A 132 -3.65 12.52 -3.63
C GLY A 132 -2.99 12.01 -4.91
N ILE A 133 -3.75 11.82 -5.99
CA ILE A 133 -3.20 11.44 -7.31
C ILE A 133 -2.24 12.51 -7.81
N ALA A 134 -2.62 13.79 -7.73
CA ALA A 134 -1.75 14.88 -8.15
C ALA A 134 -0.44 14.92 -7.34
N ALA A 135 -0.53 14.75 -6.02
CA ALA A 135 0.63 14.70 -5.14
C ALA A 135 1.52 13.47 -5.43
N ALA A 136 0.92 12.31 -5.67
CA ALA A 136 1.64 11.10 -6.04
C ALA A 136 2.42 11.29 -7.34
N LEU A 137 1.77 11.75 -8.41
CA LEU A 137 2.42 12.02 -9.69
C LEU A 137 3.54 13.06 -9.60
N ALA A 138 3.34 14.12 -8.80
CA ALA A 138 4.38 15.11 -8.55
C ALA A 138 5.60 14.50 -7.83
N SER A 139 5.34 13.68 -6.81
CA SER A 139 6.38 13.00 -6.03
C SER A 139 7.17 12.02 -6.90
N THR A 140 6.49 11.25 -7.75
CA THR A 140 7.17 10.30 -8.63
C THR A 140 8.02 11.00 -9.69
N ARG A 141 7.56 12.15 -10.22
CA ARG A 141 8.38 12.97 -11.12
C ARG A 141 9.65 13.49 -10.45
N LEU A 142 9.55 13.93 -9.19
CA LEU A 142 10.72 14.35 -8.42
C LEU A 142 11.69 13.18 -8.20
N LEU A 143 11.18 11.99 -7.83
CA LEU A 143 12.01 10.81 -7.64
C LEU A 143 12.68 10.34 -8.95
N ALA A 144 11.96 10.36 -10.06
CA ALA A 144 12.51 10.02 -11.38
C ALA A 144 13.61 10.99 -11.84
N SER A 145 13.62 12.23 -11.33
CA SER A 145 14.71 13.19 -11.60
C SER A 145 15.99 12.89 -10.81
N LEU A 146 15.88 12.13 -9.72
CA LEU A 146 17.00 11.81 -8.81
C LEU A 146 17.53 10.38 -9.01
N LEU A 147 16.69 9.43 -9.42
CA LEU A 147 17.03 8.01 -9.62
C LEU A 147 16.65 7.56 -11.04
N HIS A 148 17.57 6.87 -11.72
CA HIS A 148 17.28 6.18 -12.98
C HIS A 148 16.37 4.96 -12.70
N ASP A 149 15.47 4.61 -13.64
CA ASP A 149 14.55 3.45 -13.61
C ASP A 149 13.32 3.49 -12.68
N VAL A 150 12.87 4.67 -12.23
CA VAL A 150 11.56 4.78 -11.55
C VAL A 150 10.43 4.85 -12.59
N SER A 151 9.89 3.69 -12.98
CA SER A 151 8.70 3.63 -13.84
C SER A 151 7.46 4.05 -13.03
N ALA A 152 6.97 5.25 -13.34
CA ALA A 152 6.27 6.09 -12.38
C ALA A 152 4.75 5.84 -12.21
N THR A 153 4.18 4.82 -12.82
CA THR A 153 2.70 4.72 -12.91
C THR A 153 2.25 3.28 -13.07
N ASP A 154 2.37 2.50 -12.00
CA ASP A 154 1.65 1.23 -11.91
C ASP A 154 0.15 1.51 -11.79
N LEU A 155 -0.53 1.50 -12.93
CA LEU A 155 -1.99 1.59 -13.04
C LEU A 155 -2.74 0.68 -12.06
N PRO A 156 -2.37 -0.61 -11.86
CA PRO A 156 -3.07 -1.46 -10.90
C PRO A 156 -2.89 -0.98 -9.44
N ALA A 157 -1.71 -0.46 -9.09
CA ALA A 157 -1.45 0.06 -7.74
C ALA A 157 -2.27 1.33 -7.46
N LEU A 158 -2.32 2.26 -8.43
CA LEU A 158 -3.15 3.46 -8.34
C LEU A 158 -4.65 3.12 -8.27
N ALA A 159 -5.12 2.21 -9.12
CA ALA A 159 -6.51 1.76 -9.10
C ALA A 159 -6.86 1.09 -7.76
N GLY A 160 -5.96 0.27 -7.22
CA GLY A 160 -6.11 -0.34 -5.89
C GLY A 160 -6.20 0.71 -4.78
N ALA A 161 -5.32 1.71 -4.78
CA ALA A 161 -5.32 2.79 -3.81
C ALA A 161 -6.61 3.63 -3.85
N VAL A 162 -7.06 4.01 -5.06
CA VAL A 162 -8.33 4.74 -5.24
C VAL A 162 -9.51 3.94 -4.73
N THR A 163 -9.57 2.65 -5.06
CA THR A 163 -10.64 1.75 -4.63
C THR A 163 -10.64 1.61 -3.10
N ALA A 164 -9.47 1.42 -2.49
CA ALA A 164 -9.32 1.32 -1.04
C ALA A 164 -9.77 2.62 -0.32
N LEU A 165 -9.39 3.79 -0.84
CA LEU A 165 -9.80 5.09 -0.29
C LEU A 165 -11.32 5.31 -0.40
N LEU A 166 -11.91 4.99 -1.55
CA LEU A 166 -13.36 5.09 -1.75
C LEU A 166 -14.12 4.16 -0.81
N LEU A 167 -13.69 2.91 -0.65
CA LEU A 167 -14.29 1.96 0.27
C LEU A 167 -14.16 2.42 1.72
N ALA A 168 -12.97 2.79 2.16
CA ALA A 168 -12.72 3.24 3.53
C ALA A 168 -13.53 4.50 3.87
N GLY A 169 -13.53 5.50 2.98
CA GLY A 169 -14.29 6.72 3.16
C GLY A 169 -15.80 6.50 3.16
N SER A 170 -16.30 5.59 2.31
CA SER A 170 -17.71 5.21 2.29
C SER A 170 -18.12 4.53 3.58
N LEU A 171 -17.34 3.54 4.05
CA LEU A 171 -17.59 2.82 5.29
C LEU A 171 -17.58 3.78 6.50
N ALA A 172 -16.63 4.71 6.55
CA ALA A 172 -16.58 5.75 7.58
C ALA A 172 -17.82 6.64 7.60
N ALA A 173 -18.41 6.93 6.43
CA ALA A 173 -19.59 7.77 6.28
C ALA A 173 -20.92 7.07 6.61
N VAL A 174 -20.98 5.73 6.55
CA VAL A 174 -22.23 4.96 6.77
C VAL A 174 -22.76 5.13 8.19
N ILE A 175 -21.89 5.10 9.21
CA ILE A 175 -22.30 5.24 10.61
C ILE A 175 -22.98 6.60 10.88
N PRO A 176 -22.34 7.76 10.59
CA PRO A 176 -22.96 9.05 10.82
C PRO A 176 -24.19 9.28 9.93
N ALA A 177 -24.23 8.74 8.71
CA ALA A 177 -25.42 8.81 7.86
C ALA A 177 -26.62 8.06 8.47
N ARG A 178 -26.40 6.86 9.03
CA ARG A 178 -27.45 6.10 9.74
C ARG A 178 -27.89 6.81 11.02
N ARG A 179 -26.97 7.46 11.75
CA ARG A 179 -27.33 8.29 12.92
C ARG A 179 -28.22 9.45 12.52
N ALA A 180 -27.90 10.15 11.43
CA ALA A 180 -28.72 11.26 10.91
C ALA A 180 -30.16 10.82 10.61
N SER A 181 -30.35 9.67 9.95
CA SER A 181 -31.67 9.16 9.57
C SER A 181 -32.53 8.67 10.74
N ARG A 182 -31.92 8.38 11.89
CA ARG A 182 -32.60 7.91 13.11
C ARG A 182 -32.87 9.02 14.12
N THR A 183 -32.67 10.27 13.72
CA THR A 183 -32.95 11.42 14.57
C THR A 183 -34.46 11.49 14.84
N ASP A 184 -34.87 11.32 16.10
CA ASP A 184 -36.27 11.41 16.50
C ASP A 184 -36.71 12.88 16.59
N PRO A 185 -37.68 13.33 15.77
CA PRO A 185 -38.16 14.70 15.81
C PRO A 185 -38.76 15.10 17.16
N ALA A 186 -39.33 14.16 17.92
CA ALA A 186 -39.91 14.45 19.24
C ALA A 186 -38.83 14.78 20.29
N VAL A 187 -37.65 14.15 20.21
CA VAL A 187 -36.51 14.44 21.09
C VAL A 187 -35.88 15.79 20.72
N VAL A 188 -35.74 16.09 19.43
CA VAL A 188 -35.19 17.37 18.94
C VAL A 188 -36.04 18.57 19.36
N LEU A 189 -37.34 18.39 19.54
CA LEU A 189 -38.26 19.44 20.02
C LEU A 189 -38.35 19.52 21.55
N ARG A 190 -37.90 18.48 22.29
CA ARG A 190 -37.96 18.40 23.76
C ARG A 190 -36.65 18.77 24.47
N GLU A 191 -35.50 18.80 23.79
CA GLU A 191 -34.24 19.30 24.37
C GLU A 191 -34.22 20.84 24.49
N GLN A 192 -35.36 21.46 24.77
CA GLN A 192 -35.53 22.87 25.10
C GLN A 192 -36.35 23.02 26.39
#